data_AF-A0A2N2S4P3-F1
#
_entry.id   AF-A0A2N2S4P3-F1
#
_cell.length_a   1.000
_cell.length_b   1.000
_cell.length_c   1.000
_cell.angle_alpha   90.00
_cell.angle_beta   90.00
_cell.angle_gamma   90.00
#
_symmetry.space_group_name_H-M   'P 1'
#
loop_
_entity.id
_entity.type
_entity.pdbx_description
1 polymer ?
#
loop_
_entity_poly.entity_id
_entity_poly.type
_entity_poly.pdbx_seq_one_letter_code
_entity_poly.pdbx_strand_id
1 'polypeptide(L)' 'AIELCDIEGLTQQAFANRMGLTLAAAKSRIQRARTRLRARMTEACKVRFDAAGKVCCYTARPPLADSTKVDA' A
#
# COMPACT_ATOMS: atom_id res chain seq x y z
N ALA A 1 -3.72 -7.21 -6.48
CA ALA A 1 -4.82 -6.79 -5.58
C ALA A 1 -4.71 -5.30 -5.32
N ILE A 2 -3.60 -4.83 -4.70
CA ILE A 2 -3.34 -3.39 -4.56
C ILE A 2 -3.27 -2.69 -5.93
N GLU A 3 -2.45 -3.19 -6.85
CA GLU A 3 -2.31 -2.61 -8.20
C GLU A 3 -3.68 -2.48 -8.89
N LEU A 4 -4.35 -3.61 -9.15
CA LEU A 4 -5.63 -3.59 -9.84
C LEU A 4 -6.73 -2.78 -9.11
N CYS A 5 -6.91 -2.92 -7.79
CA CYS A 5 -8.06 -2.32 -7.11
C CYS A 5 -7.81 -0.92 -6.56
N ASP A 6 -6.62 -0.67 -6.01
CA ASP A 6 -6.29 0.58 -5.32
C ASP A 6 -5.59 1.58 -6.26
N ILE A 7 -4.83 1.11 -7.26
CA ILE A 7 -4.11 1.97 -8.21
C ILE A 7 -4.90 2.12 -9.52
N GLU A 8 -5.30 1.00 -10.12
CA GLU A 8 -6.04 0.99 -11.39
C GLU A 8 -7.57 1.15 -11.21
N GLY A 9 -8.05 1.16 -9.96
CA GLY A 9 -9.45 1.44 -9.64
C GLY A 9 -10.44 0.32 -9.98
N LEU A 10 -9.97 -0.89 -10.25
CA LEU A 10 -10.82 -2.04 -10.54
C LEU A 10 -11.73 -2.37 -9.33
N THR A 11 -13.04 -2.47 -9.56
CA THR A 11 -13.98 -2.83 -8.48
C THR A 11 -13.67 -4.21 -7.91
N GLN A 12 -13.99 -4.43 -6.64
CA GLN A 12 -13.72 -5.72 -5.97
C GLN A 12 -14.45 -6.89 -6.64
N GLN A 13 -15.63 -6.63 -7.23
CA GLN A 13 -16.38 -7.63 -8.00
C GLN A 13 -15.67 -7.96 -9.32
N ALA A 14 -15.21 -6.95 -10.07
CA ALA A 14 -14.46 -7.18 -11.30
C ALA A 14 -13.13 -7.90 -11.04
N PHE A 15 -12.45 -7.58 -9.92
CA PHE A 15 -11.29 -8.31 -9.45
C PHE A 15 -11.63 -9.76 -9.10
N ALA A 16 -12.75 -10.01 -8.40
CA ALA A 16 -13.20 -11.38 -8.08
C ALA A 16 -13.42 -12.21 -9.36
N ASN A 17 -14.14 -11.64 -10.33
CA ASN A 17 -14.41 -12.28 -11.61
C ASN A 17 -13.11 -12.59 -12.37
N ARG A 18 -12.19 -11.62 -12.45
CA ARG A 18 -10.89 -11.77 -13.13
C ARG A 18 -10.01 -12.85 -12.51
N MET A 19 -10.09 -13.01 -11.18
CA MET A 19 -9.24 -13.95 -10.43
C MET A 19 -9.93 -15.31 -10.19
N GLY A 20 -11.14 -15.54 -10.70
CA GLY A 20 -11.91 -16.77 -10.45
C GLY A 20 -12.26 -16.99 -8.98
N LEU A 21 -12.50 -15.90 -8.23
CA LEU A 21 -12.79 -15.93 -6.79
C LEU A 21 -14.25 -15.56 -6.52
N THR A 22 -14.77 -16.00 -5.38
CA THR A 22 -15.98 -15.40 -4.82
C THR A 22 -15.70 -13.97 -4.37
N LEU A 23 -16.73 -13.12 -4.33
CA LEU A 23 -16.60 -11.74 -3.84
C LEU A 23 -16.06 -11.69 -2.41
N ALA A 24 -16.46 -12.62 -1.54
CA ALA A 24 -15.97 -12.71 -0.16
C ALA A 24 -14.47 -13.05 -0.10
N ALA A 25 -14.01 -14.01 -0.91
CA ALA A 25 -12.59 -14.36 -1.00
C ALA A 25 -11.75 -13.20 -1.55
N ALA A 26 -12.25 -12.50 -2.57
CA ALA A 26 -11.63 -11.31 -3.12
C ALA A 26 -11.50 -10.19 -2.08
N LYS A 27 -12.59 -9.86 -1.36
CA LYS A 27 -12.61 -8.90 -0.24
C LYS A 27 -11.55 -9.23 0.80
N SER A 28 -11.52 -10.48 1.26
CA SER A 28 -10.56 -10.96 2.26
C SER A 28 -9.11 -10.83 1.75
N ARG A 29 -8.85 -11.15 0.48
CA ARG A 29 -7.53 -11.00 -0.14
C ARG A 29 -7.09 -9.54 -0.23
N ILE A 30 -7.98 -8.63 -0.64
CA ILE A 30 -7.72 -7.19 -0.74
C ILE A 30 -7.44 -6.61 0.66
N GLN A 31 -8.25 -6.98 1.65
CA GLN A 31 -8.06 -6.54 3.03
C GLN A 31 -6.67 -6.95 3.57
N ARG A 32 -6.29 -8.22 3.42
CA ARG A 32 -4.96 -8.69 3.81
C ARG A 32 -3.83 -7.96 3.09
N ALA A 33 -4.00 -7.68 1.80
CA ALA A 33 -3.02 -6.93 1.02
C ALA A 33 -2.86 -5.50 1.57
N ARG A 34 -3.97 -4.81 1.88
CA ARG A 34 -3.97 -3.46 2.47
C ARG A 34 -3.34 -3.44 3.86
N THR A 35 -3.64 -4.43 4.71
CA THR A 35 -2.99 -4.55 6.03
C THR A 35 -1.48 -4.72 5.92
N ARG A 36 -1.01 -5.59 5.02
CA ARG A 36 0.43 -5.78 4.78
C ARG A 36 1.10 -4.52 4.22
N LEU A 37 0.43 -3.82 3.30
CA LEU A 37 0.94 -2.57 2.75
C LEU A 37 1.04 -1.49 3.83
N ARG A 38 0.00 -1.33 4.66
CA ARG A 38 0.01 -0.41 5.79
C ARG A 38 1.20 -0.69 6.71
N ALA A 39 1.43 -1.94 7.10
CA ALA A 39 2.55 -2.31 7.95
C ALA A 39 3.91 -1.92 7.33
N ARG A 40 4.12 -2.23 6.05
CA ARG A 40 5.34 -1.86 5.32
C ARG A 40 5.54 -0.37 5.21
N MET A 41 4.47 0.39 4.94
CA MET A 41 4.56 1.86 4.85
C MET A 41 4.85 2.48 6.22
N THR A 42 4.23 1.99 7.28
CA THR A 42 4.52 2.43 8.66
C THR A 42 6.01 2.26 8.97
N GLU A 43 6.58 1.10 8.66
CA GLU A 43 8.00 0.81 8.87
C GLU A 43 8.90 1.68 7.98
N ALA A 44 8.66 1.68 6.67
CA ALA A 44 9.49 2.34 5.68
C ALA A 44 9.47 3.89 5.79
N CYS A 45 8.39 4.44 6.32
CA CYS A 45 8.22 5.88 6.55
C CYS A 45 8.36 6.26 8.03
N LYS A 46 8.70 5.30 8.90
CA LYS A 46 8.88 5.50 10.35
C LYS A 46 7.71 6.27 10.99
N VAL A 47 6.48 5.89 10.61
CA VAL A 47 5.25 6.52 11.12
C VAL A 47 5.02 6.05 12.54
N ARG A 48 4.73 6.99 13.44
CA ARG A 48 4.37 6.74 14.83
C ARG A 48 2.90 7.08 15.06
N PHE A 49 2.27 6.33 15.94
CA PHE A 49 0.88 6.51 16.32
C PHE A 49 0.77 6.96 17.78
N ASP A 50 -0.25 7.76 18.09
CA ASP A 50 -0.61 8.11 19.46
C ASP A 50 -1.36 6.96 20.16
N ALA A 51 -1.72 7.17 21.44
CA ALA A 51 -2.45 6.19 22.24
C ALA A 51 -3.86 5.86 21.68
N ALA A 52 -4.42 6.72 20.82
CA ALA A 52 -5.69 6.50 20.14
C ALA A 52 -5.52 5.82 18.75
N GLY A 53 -4.29 5.49 18.34
CA GLY A 53 -3.99 4.88 17.06
C GLY A 53 -4.01 5.83 15.87
N LYS A 54 -4.01 7.16 16.10
CA LYS A 54 -3.91 8.17 15.05
C LYS A 54 -2.44 8.51 14.77
N VAL A 55 -2.13 8.98 13.57
CA VAL A 55 -0.76 9.36 13.20
C VAL A 55 -0.35 10.59 14.02
N CYS A 56 0.71 10.47 14.83
CA CYS A 56 1.29 11.62 15.55
C CYS A 56 2.39 12.29 14.74
N CYS A 57 3.19 11.47 14.06
CA CYS A 57 4.54 11.87 13.68
C CYS A 57 5.19 10.85 12.73
N TYR A 58 6.15 11.30 11.93
CA TYR A 58 6.94 10.46 11.02
C TYR A 58 8.39 10.98 10.92
N THR A 59 9.32 10.15 10.45
CA THR A 59 10.67 10.59 10.11
C THR A 59 10.78 10.72 8.61
N ALA A 60 11.06 11.93 8.12
CA ALA A 60 11.26 12.15 6.69
C ALA A 60 12.40 11.28 6.16
N ARG A 61 12.15 10.62 5.02
CA ARG A 61 13.22 9.94 4.30
C ARG A 61 14.12 11.01 3.68
N PRO A 62 15.45 10.88 3.76
CA PRO A 62 16.33 11.78 3.01
C PRO A 62 15.99 11.71 1.52
N PRO A 63 16.16 12.82 0.77
CA PRO A 63 15.96 12.80 -0.68
C PRO A 63 16.81 11.70 -1.30
N LEU A 64 16.26 11.01 -2.29
CA LEU A 64 17.04 10.09 -3.10
C LEU A 64 18.11 10.93 -3.79
N ALA A 65 19.39 10.59 -3.60
CA ALA A 65 20.47 11.27 -4.31
C ALA A 65 20.21 11.12 -5.81
N ASP A 66 20.16 12.24 -6.53
CA ASP A 66 19.89 12.24 -7.96
C ASP A 66 20.91 11.33 -8.67
N SER A 67 20.43 10.26 -9.29
CA SER A 67 21.25 9.36 -10.11
C SER A 67 21.59 9.97 -11.48
N THR A 68 21.44 11.29 -11.64
CA THR A 68 21.81 12.05 -12.84
C THR A 68 23.17 12.73 -12.64
N LYS A 69 24.22 11.92 -12.59
CA LYS A 69 25.47 12.25 -13.27
C LYS A 69 25.76 11.07 -14.19
N VAL A 70 25.17 11.12 -15.38
CA VAL A 70 25.79 10.47 -16.54
C VAL A 70 26.93 11.42 -16.90
N ASP A 71 28.15 10.98 -16.59
CA ASP A 71 29.37 11.70 -16.90
C ASP A 71 29.43 12.00 -18.40
N ALA A 72 29.77 13.25 -18.72
CA ALA A 72 30.01 13.75 -20.07
C ALA A 72 31.37 13.30 -20.60
#